data_AF-A0A2G2Q1W7-F1
#
_entry.id   AF-A0A2G2Q1W7-F1
#
_cell.length_a   1.000
_cell.length_b   1.000
_cell.length_c   1.000
_cell.angle_alpha   90.00
_cell.angle_beta   90.00
_cell.angle_gamma   90.00
#
_symmetry.space_group_name_H-M   'P 1'
#
loop_
_entity.id
_entity.type
_entity.pdbx_description
1 polymer ?
#
loop_
_entity_poly.entity_id
_entity_poly.type
_entity_poly.pdbx_seq_one_letter_code
_entity_poly.pdbx_strand_id
1 'polypeptide(L)'
;MTIKKLKMIVFFLKQYQTILEKNQTQELNLMFTDFFSREELLDILEHSYFDRDLEEHKVETLENSDLLELIGEDYFLLTYLIDKTEKSITATPTFSEEEKKEFFELKNLETHYLYSKPSQEWDSYDISNYYSLLFKHGKTARVFAIFTSDVESEDKYAVTTKPSFFFDSKEEAETELKKIYKEQSFKKGDLKILSLWKIQ
;
A
#
# COMPACT_ATOMS: atom_id res chain seq x y z
N MET A 1 9.98 -8.75 -0.29
CA MET A 1 9.83 -9.24 1.11
C MET A 1 8.45 -9.85 1.27
N THR A 2 8.24 -10.87 2.12
CA THR A 2 6.90 -11.50 2.27
C THR A 2 5.95 -10.60 3.06
N ILE A 3 4.63 -10.74 2.87
CA ILE A 3 3.62 -9.97 3.60
C ILE A 3 3.76 -10.22 5.10
N LYS A 4 4.01 -11.47 5.51
CA LYS A 4 4.24 -11.82 6.91
C LYS A 4 5.40 -11.05 7.55
N LYS A 5 6.52 -10.91 6.83
CA LYS A 5 7.69 -10.15 7.30
C LYS A 5 7.38 -8.66 7.39
N LEU A 6 6.69 -8.10 6.38
CA LEU A 6 6.23 -6.71 6.39
C LEU A 6 5.33 -6.42 7.60
N LYS A 7 4.32 -7.26 7.86
CA LYS A 7 3.43 -7.15 9.03
C LYS A 7 4.20 -7.21 10.35
N MET A 8 5.19 -8.09 10.44
CA MET A 8 6.04 -8.19 11.63
C MET A 8 6.85 -6.90 11.85
N ILE A 9 7.42 -6.32 10.80
CA ILE A 9 8.12 -5.04 10.86
C ILE A 9 7.16 -3.94 11.30
N VAL A 10 6.01 -3.80 10.65
CA VAL A 10 4.97 -2.81 11.01
C VAL A 10 4.55 -2.96 12.48
N PHE A 11 4.40 -4.18 12.98
CA PHE A 11 4.10 -4.42 14.38
C PHE A 11 5.18 -3.82 15.31
N PHE A 12 6.46 -4.07 15.02
CA PHE A 12 7.55 -3.48 15.81
C PHE A 12 7.60 -1.95 15.68
N LEU A 13 7.39 -1.41 14.47
CA LEU A 13 7.36 0.04 14.25
C LEU A 13 6.22 0.70 15.04
N LYS A 14 5.02 0.11 15.09
CA LYS A 14 3.89 0.62 15.88
C LYS A 14 4.16 0.58 17.40
N GLN A 15 4.83 -0.47 17.88
CA GLN A 15 5.27 -0.52 19.27
C GLN A 15 6.27 0.61 19.57
N TYR A 16 7.22 0.85 18.66
CA TYR A 16 8.18 1.94 18.80
C TYR A 16 7.51 3.32 18.73
N GLN A 17 6.56 3.51 17.81
CA GLN A 17 5.75 4.73 17.70
C GLN A 17 5.02 5.06 19.01
N THR A 18 4.45 4.04 19.67
CA THR A 18 3.80 4.21 20.99
C THR A 18 4.79 4.67 22.08
N ILE A 19 6.06 4.26 21.97
CA ILE A 19 7.11 4.72 22.89
C ILE A 19 7.48 6.17 22.58
N LEU A 20 7.62 6.53 21.30
CA LEU A 20 7.91 7.91 20.88
C LEU A 20 6.84 8.89 21.34
N GLU A 21 5.56 8.55 21.12
CA GLU A 21 4.41 9.36 21.53
C GLU A 21 4.40 9.65 23.04
N LYS A 22 4.81 8.67 23.85
CA LYS A 22 4.91 8.82 25.31
C LYS A 22 6.11 9.65 25.76
N ASN A 23 7.17 9.68 24.97
CA ASN A 23 8.42 10.33 25.33
C ASN A 23 8.47 11.80 24.91
N GLN A 24 7.55 12.30 24.07
CA GLN A 24 7.28 13.71 23.70
C GLN A 24 8.48 14.64 23.34
N THR A 25 9.71 14.13 23.29
CA THR A 25 10.92 14.96 23.18
C THR A 25 12.02 14.25 22.38
N GLN A 26 11.71 13.73 21.20
CA GLN A 26 12.75 13.29 20.27
C GLN A 26 12.87 14.31 19.14
N GLU A 27 13.90 15.14 19.26
CA GLU A 27 14.38 15.99 18.17
C GLU A 27 14.67 15.11 16.95
N LEU A 28 14.28 15.60 15.77
CA LEU A 28 14.48 14.89 14.53
C LEU A 28 15.97 14.60 14.29
N ASN A 29 16.28 13.34 14.02
CA ASN A 29 17.66 12.95 13.75
C ASN A 29 18.07 13.39 12.34
N LEU A 30 18.99 14.36 12.24
CA LEU A 30 19.48 14.88 10.96
C LEU A 30 20.09 13.82 10.02
N MET A 31 20.39 12.61 10.53
CA MET A 31 20.74 11.45 9.68
C MET A 31 19.67 11.14 8.62
N PHE A 32 18.40 11.53 8.84
CA PHE A 32 17.30 11.35 7.88
C PHE A 32 17.40 12.19 6.62
N THR A 33 18.25 13.22 6.60
CA THR A 33 18.47 14.09 5.42
C THR A 33 18.88 13.34 4.17
N ASP A 34 19.67 12.28 4.33
CA ASP A 34 20.18 11.49 3.20
C ASP A 34 19.26 10.31 2.83
N PHE A 35 18.19 10.08 3.60
CA PHE A 35 17.30 8.92 3.40
C PHE A 35 16.01 9.24 2.63
N PHE A 36 15.62 10.51 2.55
CA PHE A 36 14.37 10.93 1.90
C PHE A 36 14.63 11.83 0.70
N SER A 37 13.90 11.59 -0.39
CA SER A 37 13.85 12.56 -1.49
C SER A 37 13.05 13.81 -1.07
N ARG A 38 13.19 14.92 -1.81
CA ARG A 38 12.38 16.11 -1.57
C ARG A 38 10.87 15.80 -1.66
N GLU A 39 10.46 15.00 -2.63
CA GLU A 39 9.06 14.58 -2.79
C GLU A 39 8.58 13.81 -1.56
N GLU A 40 9.39 12.91 -1.01
CA GLU A 40 9.02 12.17 0.20
C GLU A 40 8.93 13.08 1.44
N LEU A 41 9.78 14.11 1.55
CA LEU A 41 9.68 15.08 2.63
C LEU A 41 8.39 15.91 2.56
N LEU A 42 7.97 16.28 1.35
CA LEU A 42 6.70 16.96 1.12
C LEU A 42 5.51 16.05 1.47
N ASP A 43 5.54 14.78 1.02
CA ASP A 43 4.52 13.80 1.38
C ASP A 43 4.40 13.61 2.90
N ILE A 44 5.53 13.58 3.62
CA ILE A 44 5.54 13.46 5.09
C ILE A 44 4.90 14.68 5.73
N LEU A 45 5.21 15.89 5.24
CA LEU A 45 4.60 17.12 5.75
C LEU A 45 3.09 17.12 5.55
N GLU A 46 2.61 16.78 4.34
CA GLU A 46 1.18 16.63 4.06
C GLU A 46 0.52 15.59 4.98
N HIS A 47 1.19 14.46 5.21
CA HIS A 47 0.70 13.42 6.11
C HIS A 47 0.63 13.86 7.58
N SER A 48 1.57 14.69 8.02
CA SER A 48 1.73 15.10 9.42
C SER A 48 0.83 16.28 9.81
N TYR A 49 0.53 17.15 8.85
CA TYR A 49 -0.23 18.39 9.05
C TYR A 49 -1.64 18.30 8.46
N PHE A 50 -2.39 17.27 8.85
CA PHE A 50 -3.73 16.90 8.35
C PHE A 50 -4.80 18.03 8.29
N ASP A 51 -4.49 19.24 8.78
CA ASP A 51 -5.42 20.38 8.87
C ASP A 51 -4.72 21.78 8.87
N ARG A 52 -3.42 21.91 8.52
CA ARG A 52 -2.74 23.22 8.48
C ARG A 52 -2.31 23.58 7.07
N ASP A 53 -2.51 24.84 6.68
CA ASP A 53 -2.08 25.37 5.38
C ASP A 53 -0.55 25.39 5.30
N LEU A 54 0.00 24.38 4.63
CA LEU A 54 1.42 24.31 4.26
C LEU A 54 1.86 25.55 3.46
N GLU A 55 0.94 26.19 2.74
CA GLU A 55 1.17 27.44 2.00
C GLU A 55 1.75 28.57 2.87
N GLU A 56 1.37 28.64 4.16
CA GLU A 56 1.89 29.66 5.09
C GLU A 56 3.40 29.52 5.32
N HIS A 57 3.94 28.30 5.17
CA HIS A 57 5.34 27.97 5.40
C HIS A 57 6.24 28.11 4.16
N LYS A 58 5.68 28.47 2.99
CA LYS A 58 6.43 28.61 1.72
C LYS A 58 7.33 27.41 1.41
N VAL A 59 6.79 26.21 1.61
CA VAL A 59 7.49 24.92 1.53
C VAL A 59 8.24 24.74 0.20
N GLU A 60 7.73 25.32 -0.89
CA GLU A 60 8.35 25.32 -2.21
C GLU A 60 9.76 25.93 -2.24
N THR A 61 10.05 26.88 -1.35
CA THR A 61 11.30 27.63 -1.30
C THR A 61 12.32 27.10 -0.29
N LEU A 62 11.92 26.13 0.54
CA LEU A 62 12.75 25.58 1.61
C LEU A 62 13.73 24.53 1.06
N GLU A 63 14.93 24.46 1.64
CA GLU A 63 15.89 23.38 1.38
C GLU A 63 15.48 22.11 2.13
N ASN A 64 16.00 20.94 1.74
CA ASN A 64 15.59 19.67 2.36
C ASN A 64 15.88 19.60 3.87
N SER A 65 16.95 20.26 4.33
CA SER A 65 17.23 20.39 5.77
C SER A 65 16.14 21.14 6.50
N ASP A 66 15.65 22.22 5.91
CA ASP A 66 14.61 23.07 6.49
C ASP A 66 13.25 22.36 6.46
N LEU A 67 12.99 21.56 5.42
CA LEU A 67 11.81 20.67 5.36
C LEU A 67 11.81 19.64 6.50
N LEU A 68 12.98 19.07 6.80
CA LEU A 68 13.13 18.13 7.91
C LEU A 68 12.99 18.81 9.27
N GLU A 69 13.54 20.00 9.45
CA GLU A 69 13.30 20.80 10.66
C GLU A 69 11.81 21.13 10.83
N LEU A 70 11.08 21.38 9.73
CA LEU A 70 9.64 21.63 9.75
C LEU A 70 8.81 20.39 10.13
N ILE A 71 9.28 19.18 9.78
CA ILE A 71 8.71 17.91 10.24
C ILE A 71 8.91 17.79 11.77
N GLY A 72 10.08 18.19 12.28
CA GLY A 72 10.33 18.44 13.70
C GLY A 72 10.59 17.21 14.57
N GLU A 73 9.79 16.15 14.44
CA GLU A 73 9.89 14.96 15.29
C GLU A 73 9.99 13.65 14.47
N ASP A 74 10.84 12.73 14.93
CA ASP A 74 10.98 11.37 14.37
C ASP A 74 9.65 10.61 14.36
N TYR A 75 8.71 10.97 15.24
CA TYR A 75 7.36 10.42 15.29
C TYR A 75 6.62 10.56 13.96
N PHE A 76 6.73 11.72 13.31
CA PHE A 76 6.04 12.00 12.05
C PHE A 76 6.62 11.19 10.89
N LEU A 77 7.96 11.08 10.84
CA LEU A 77 8.65 10.20 9.90
C LEU A 77 8.19 8.75 10.06
N LEU A 78 8.17 8.26 11.31
CA LEU A 78 7.78 6.89 11.62
C LEU A 78 6.31 6.62 11.27
N THR A 79 5.42 7.58 11.54
CA THR A 79 3.99 7.48 11.22
C THR A 79 3.77 7.34 9.72
N TYR A 80 4.41 8.21 8.93
CA TYR A 80 4.39 8.13 7.47
C TYR A 80 4.93 6.79 6.95
N LEU A 81 6.06 6.31 7.48
CA LEU A 81 6.65 5.03 7.07
C LEU A 81 5.73 3.84 7.39
N ILE A 82 5.07 3.86 8.56
CA ILE A 82 4.07 2.84 8.92
C ILE A 82 2.93 2.85 7.92
N ASP A 83 2.33 4.01 7.64
CA ASP A 83 1.20 4.14 6.72
C ASP A 83 1.59 3.72 5.28
N LYS A 84 2.71 4.22 4.75
CA LYS A 84 3.25 3.83 3.44
C LYS A 84 3.48 2.32 3.36
N THR A 85 4.04 1.72 4.40
CA THR A 85 4.27 0.27 4.47
C THR A 85 2.94 -0.50 4.51
N GLU A 86 1.96 -0.07 5.31
CA GLU A 86 0.64 -0.71 5.40
C GLU A 86 -0.13 -0.62 4.09
N LYS A 87 -0.09 0.53 3.42
CA LYS A 87 -0.62 0.70 2.06
C LYS A 87 0.07 -0.25 1.07
N SER A 88 1.39 -0.40 1.15
CA SER A 88 2.14 -1.33 0.28
C SER A 88 1.78 -2.81 0.50
N ILE A 89 1.34 -3.20 1.71
CA ILE A 89 0.92 -4.58 2.02
C ILE A 89 -0.36 -4.93 1.25
N THR A 90 -1.24 -3.96 1.05
CA THR A 90 -2.56 -4.14 0.41
C THR A 90 -2.64 -3.56 -1.00
N ALA A 91 -1.53 -3.05 -1.53
CA ALA A 91 -1.46 -2.48 -2.87
C ALA A 91 -1.73 -3.53 -3.96
N THR A 92 -2.79 -3.30 -4.73
CA THR A 92 -3.15 -4.08 -5.92
C THR A 92 -2.76 -3.30 -7.17
N PRO A 93 -2.50 -3.97 -8.29
CA PRO A 93 -2.26 -3.28 -9.54
C PRO A 93 -3.43 -2.38 -9.90
N THR A 94 -3.07 -1.23 -10.39
CA THR A 94 -3.92 -0.18 -10.94
C THR A 94 -3.99 -0.33 -12.45
N PHE A 95 -5.02 0.28 -13.03
CA PHE A 95 -5.28 0.26 -14.46
C PHE A 95 -5.20 1.69 -15.04
N SER A 96 -4.41 2.58 -14.42
CA SER A 96 -4.21 3.91 -15.00
C SER A 96 -3.55 3.78 -16.37
N GLU A 97 -3.90 4.69 -17.28
CA GLU A 97 -3.35 4.67 -18.62
C GLU A 97 -1.84 4.94 -18.59
N GLU A 98 -1.40 5.79 -17.67
CA GLU A 98 -0.02 6.15 -17.43
C GLU A 98 0.81 4.94 -16.99
N GLU A 99 0.41 4.23 -15.93
CA GLU A 99 1.15 3.06 -15.43
C GLU A 99 1.12 1.90 -16.41
N LYS A 100 -0.01 1.72 -17.12
CA LYS A 100 -0.10 0.76 -18.22
C LYS A 100 0.93 1.08 -19.29
N LYS A 101 0.94 2.31 -19.80
CA LYS A 101 1.85 2.75 -20.87
C LYS A 101 3.31 2.57 -20.45
N GLU A 102 3.66 3.05 -19.25
CA GLU A 102 5.01 2.91 -18.70
C GLU A 102 5.43 1.44 -18.61
N PHE A 103 4.55 0.55 -18.13
CA PHE A 103 4.83 -0.88 -18.05
C PHE A 103 5.14 -1.49 -19.42
N PHE A 104 4.31 -1.22 -20.43
CA PHE A 104 4.49 -1.79 -21.76
C PHE A 104 5.76 -1.26 -22.44
N GLU A 105 6.07 0.03 -22.32
CA GLU A 105 7.28 0.64 -22.88
C GLU A 105 8.55 0.11 -22.19
N LEU A 106 8.58 0.09 -20.85
CA LEU A 106 9.73 -0.44 -20.09
C LEU A 106 10.00 -1.93 -20.37
N LYS A 107 8.99 -2.69 -20.79
CA LYS A 107 9.11 -4.12 -21.09
C LYS A 107 9.21 -4.43 -22.58
N ASN A 108 9.22 -3.42 -23.45
CA ASN A 108 9.21 -3.56 -24.91
C ASN A 108 8.04 -4.45 -25.40
N LEU A 109 6.85 -4.21 -24.87
CA LEU A 109 5.62 -4.97 -25.13
C LEU A 109 4.56 -4.14 -25.89
N GLU A 110 4.95 -3.04 -26.52
CA GLU A 110 4.06 -2.08 -27.20
C GLU A 110 3.26 -2.70 -28.34
N THR A 111 3.67 -3.87 -28.83
CA THR A 111 2.94 -4.66 -29.85
C THR A 111 1.75 -5.44 -29.29
N HIS A 112 1.63 -5.55 -27.97
CA HIS A 112 0.52 -6.25 -27.32
C HIS A 112 -0.78 -5.46 -27.46
N TYR A 113 -1.90 -6.14 -27.75
CA TYR A 113 -3.18 -5.47 -28.04
C TYR A 113 -3.71 -4.61 -26.86
N LEU A 114 -3.35 -4.97 -25.63
CA LEU A 114 -3.68 -4.17 -24.43
C LEU A 114 -2.96 -2.83 -24.35
N TYR A 115 -1.84 -2.63 -25.07
CA TYR A 115 -1.13 -1.35 -25.08
C TYR A 115 -1.99 -0.25 -25.70
N SER A 116 -2.63 -0.54 -26.84
CA SER A 116 -3.45 0.41 -27.58
C SER A 116 -4.91 0.44 -27.13
N LYS A 117 -5.38 -0.58 -26.39
CA LYS A 117 -6.76 -0.62 -25.88
C LYS A 117 -6.89 0.22 -24.59
N PRO A 118 -7.79 1.21 -24.52
CA PRO A 118 -8.05 1.98 -23.29
C PRO A 118 -8.48 1.08 -22.14
N SER A 119 -7.97 1.31 -20.93
CA SER A 119 -8.24 0.48 -19.76
C SER A 119 -9.70 0.51 -19.33
N GLN A 120 -10.43 1.59 -19.65
CA GLN A 120 -11.86 1.71 -19.41
C GLN A 120 -12.69 0.73 -20.26
N GLU A 121 -12.13 0.22 -21.35
CA GLU A 121 -12.78 -0.74 -22.26
C GLU A 121 -12.38 -2.19 -21.98
N TRP A 122 -11.58 -2.43 -20.93
CA TRP A 122 -11.11 -3.77 -20.60
C TRP A 122 -12.22 -4.62 -20.02
N ASP A 123 -12.40 -5.79 -20.61
CA ASP A 123 -13.26 -6.81 -20.03
C ASP A 123 -12.48 -7.69 -19.03
N SER A 124 -13.16 -8.70 -18.47
CA SER A 124 -12.55 -9.62 -17.51
C SER A 124 -11.38 -10.42 -18.12
N TYR A 125 -11.40 -10.68 -19.42
CA TYR A 125 -10.34 -11.39 -20.12
C TYR A 125 -9.10 -10.52 -20.28
N ASP A 126 -9.28 -9.25 -20.64
CA ASP A 126 -8.21 -8.26 -20.75
C ASP A 126 -7.51 -8.02 -19.42
N ILE A 127 -8.29 -7.84 -18.36
CA ILE A 127 -7.77 -7.69 -16.99
C ILE A 127 -6.94 -8.92 -16.61
N SER A 128 -7.45 -10.13 -16.88
CA SER A 128 -6.73 -11.38 -16.59
C SER A 128 -5.42 -11.50 -17.39
N ASN A 129 -5.42 -11.09 -18.65
CA ASN A 129 -4.22 -11.08 -19.49
C ASN A 129 -3.19 -10.07 -18.99
N TYR A 130 -3.61 -8.86 -18.62
CA TYR A 130 -2.71 -7.85 -18.07
C TYR A 130 -2.03 -8.34 -16.79
N TYR A 131 -2.79 -8.89 -15.85
CA TYR A 131 -2.22 -9.48 -14.65
C TYR A 131 -1.23 -10.62 -14.94
N SER A 132 -1.51 -11.42 -15.96
CA SER A 132 -0.59 -12.48 -16.39
C SER A 132 0.73 -11.92 -16.94
N LEU A 133 0.70 -10.77 -17.63
CA LEU A 133 1.90 -10.06 -18.05
C LEU A 133 2.67 -9.50 -16.84
N LEU A 134 1.98 -8.80 -15.93
CA LEU A 134 2.60 -8.28 -14.71
C LEU A 134 3.29 -9.38 -13.90
N PHE A 135 2.64 -10.54 -13.77
CA PHE A 135 3.21 -11.70 -13.08
C PHE A 135 4.45 -12.25 -13.78
N LYS A 136 4.39 -12.45 -15.10
CA LYS A 136 5.54 -12.94 -15.89
C LYS A 136 6.76 -12.04 -15.78
N HIS A 137 6.55 -10.73 -15.60
CA HIS A 137 7.61 -9.75 -15.45
C HIS A 137 7.96 -9.42 -13.98
N GLY A 138 7.46 -10.20 -13.03
CA GLY A 138 7.79 -10.06 -11.61
C GLY A 138 7.26 -8.78 -10.95
N LYS A 139 6.26 -8.12 -11.55
CA LYS A 139 5.63 -6.92 -10.98
C LYS A 139 4.55 -7.26 -9.96
N THR A 140 3.99 -8.46 -10.03
CA THR A 140 2.91 -8.88 -9.14
C THR A 140 3.12 -10.26 -8.56
N ALA A 141 2.57 -10.48 -7.37
CA ALA A 141 2.47 -11.79 -6.74
C ALA A 141 1.01 -12.13 -6.44
N ARG A 142 0.69 -13.43 -6.48
CA ARG A 142 -0.63 -13.92 -6.06
C ARG A 142 -0.67 -14.02 -4.54
N VAL A 143 -1.68 -13.42 -3.94
CA VAL A 143 -1.89 -13.36 -2.49
C VAL A 143 -3.33 -13.75 -2.17
N PHE A 144 -3.61 -13.96 -0.89
CA PHE A 144 -4.95 -14.30 -0.40
C PHE A 144 -5.48 -13.19 0.48
N ALA A 145 -6.79 -12.95 0.43
CA ALA A 145 -7.45 -11.99 1.30
C ALA A 145 -8.84 -12.48 1.70
N ILE A 146 -9.31 -12.02 2.85
CA ILE A 146 -10.61 -12.38 3.40
C ILE A 146 -11.61 -11.28 3.00
N PHE A 147 -12.70 -11.70 2.37
CA PHE A 147 -13.79 -10.85 1.92
C PHE A 147 -15.08 -11.27 2.60
N THR A 148 -16.08 -10.39 2.59
CA THR A 148 -17.46 -10.76 2.87
C THR A 148 -18.01 -11.65 1.76
N SER A 149 -18.98 -12.50 2.10
CA SER A 149 -19.46 -13.56 1.21
C SER A 149 -20.21 -13.04 -0.02
N ASP A 150 -20.71 -11.81 0.02
CA ASP A 150 -21.37 -11.07 -1.06
C ASP A 150 -20.42 -10.55 -2.15
N VAL A 151 -19.11 -10.48 -1.89
CA VAL A 151 -18.14 -9.95 -2.87
C VAL A 151 -17.87 -10.97 -3.96
N GLU A 152 -18.36 -10.78 -5.18
CA GLU A 152 -18.07 -11.70 -6.28
C GLU A 152 -16.60 -11.69 -6.70
N SER A 153 -16.15 -12.78 -7.32
CA SER A 153 -14.74 -12.92 -7.70
C SER A 153 -14.27 -11.91 -8.74
N GLU A 154 -15.21 -11.34 -9.49
CA GLU A 154 -15.01 -10.29 -10.49
C GLU A 154 -14.87 -8.92 -9.81
N ASP A 155 -15.63 -8.69 -8.75
CA ASP A 155 -15.68 -7.42 -8.01
C ASP A 155 -14.62 -7.29 -6.91
N LYS A 156 -13.78 -8.31 -6.72
CA LYS A 156 -12.77 -8.36 -5.65
C LYS A 156 -11.76 -7.20 -5.64
N TYR A 157 -11.63 -6.45 -6.74
CA TYR A 157 -10.81 -5.24 -6.86
C TYR A 157 -11.61 -3.93 -6.80
N ALA A 158 -12.94 -4.00 -6.94
CA ALA A 158 -13.86 -2.86 -6.96
C ALA A 158 -14.55 -2.61 -5.61
N VAL A 159 -14.23 -3.41 -4.58
CA VAL A 159 -14.82 -3.24 -3.24
C VAL A 159 -14.39 -1.93 -2.60
N THR A 160 -15.37 -1.24 -2.00
CA THR A 160 -15.14 -0.01 -1.22
C THR A 160 -14.47 -0.32 0.12
N THR A 161 -14.76 -1.47 0.71
CA THR A 161 -14.07 -1.99 1.90
C THR A 161 -13.00 -2.98 1.46
N LYS A 162 -11.79 -2.49 1.18
CA LYS A 162 -10.65 -3.36 0.87
C LYS A 162 -10.35 -4.28 2.07
N PRO A 163 -9.98 -5.55 1.84
CA PRO A 163 -9.53 -6.42 2.92
C PRO A 163 -8.36 -5.76 3.64
N SER A 164 -8.48 -5.61 4.97
CA SER A 164 -7.44 -4.99 5.78
C SER A 164 -6.13 -5.79 5.76
N PHE A 165 -6.18 -7.06 5.35
CA PHE A 165 -5.04 -7.97 5.40
C PHE A 165 -4.96 -8.88 4.18
N PHE A 166 -3.81 -8.84 3.50
CA PHE A 166 -3.38 -9.87 2.55
C PHE A 166 -2.54 -10.92 3.27
N PHE A 167 -2.43 -12.11 2.68
CA PHE A 167 -1.69 -13.26 3.20
C PHE A 167 -0.86 -13.89 2.08
N ASP A 168 0.34 -14.36 2.43
CA ASP A 168 1.25 -15.01 1.48
C ASP A 168 0.72 -16.39 1.06
N SER A 169 -0.04 -17.06 1.92
CA SER A 169 -0.62 -18.39 1.64
C SER A 169 -2.10 -18.50 2.04
N LYS A 170 -2.78 -19.49 1.45
CA LYS A 170 -4.19 -19.77 1.74
C LYS A 170 -4.36 -20.27 3.17
N GLU A 171 -3.43 -21.10 3.65
CA GLU A 171 -3.44 -21.67 5.00
C GLU A 171 -3.34 -20.58 6.07
N GLU A 172 -2.55 -19.53 5.82
CA GLU A 172 -2.48 -18.36 6.70
C GLU A 172 -3.82 -17.63 6.75
N ALA A 173 -4.45 -17.39 5.59
CA ALA A 173 -5.77 -16.77 5.51
C ALA A 173 -6.86 -17.63 6.19
N GLU A 174 -6.83 -18.95 6.02
CA GLU A 174 -7.76 -19.89 6.68
C GLU A 174 -7.58 -19.90 8.21
N THR A 175 -6.34 -19.78 8.68
CA THR A 175 -6.05 -19.68 10.11
C THR A 175 -6.60 -18.39 10.70
N GLU A 176 -6.40 -17.26 10.00
CA GLU A 176 -6.92 -15.97 10.46
C GLU A 176 -8.45 -15.92 10.41
N LEU A 177 -9.06 -16.47 9.35
CA LEU A 177 -10.50 -16.59 9.24
C LEU A 177 -11.13 -17.34 10.42
N LYS A 178 -10.48 -18.43 10.89
CA LYS A 178 -10.94 -19.17 12.07
C LYS A 178 -10.84 -18.35 13.36
N LYS A 179 -9.84 -17.47 13.50
CA LYS A 179 -9.74 -16.55 14.64
C LYS A 179 -10.84 -15.50 14.58
N ILE A 180 -11.08 -14.89 13.41
CA ILE A 180 -12.15 -13.91 13.22
C ILE A 180 -13.50 -14.52 13.63
N TYR A 181 -13.83 -15.74 13.19
CA TYR A 181 -15.07 -16.42 13.61
C TYR A 181 -15.15 -16.71 15.13
N LYS A 182 -14.02 -16.74 15.84
CA LYS A 182 -13.96 -17.00 17.28
C LYS A 182 -14.02 -15.71 18.11
N GLU A 183 -13.44 -14.62 17.59
CA GLU A 183 -13.26 -13.35 18.30
C GLU A 183 -14.33 -12.32 17.93
N GLN A 184 -14.77 -12.31 16.68
CA GLN A 184 -15.76 -11.40 16.14
C GLN A 184 -17.03 -12.22 15.82
N SER A 185 -18.20 -11.74 16.20
CA SER A 185 -19.48 -12.49 16.09
C SER A 185 -20.00 -12.68 14.65
N PHE A 186 -19.11 -12.92 13.67
CA PHE A 186 -19.48 -13.31 12.31
C PHE A 186 -20.03 -14.73 12.30
N LYS A 187 -21.10 -14.95 11.53
CA LYS A 187 -21.65 -16.29 11.33
C LYS A 187 -20.81 -17.04 10.32
N LYS A 188 -20.74 -18.36 10.49
CA LYS A 188 -20.07 -19.24 9.54
C LYS A 188 -20.71 -19.09 8.15
N GLY A 189 -19.92 -18.62 7.18
CA GLY A 189 -20.38 -18.37 5.81
C GLY A 189 -20.51 -16.89 5.45
N ASP A 190 -20.34 -15.98 6.41
CA ASP A 190 -20.34 -14.52 6.14
C ASP A 190 -19.06 -14.05 5.45
N LEU A 191 -18.00 -14.87 5.50
CA LEU A 191 -16.68 -14.53 4.98
C LEU A 191 -16.15 -15.64 4.07
N LYS A 192 -15.45 -15.24 3.01
CA LYS A 192 -14.77 -16.13 2.06
C LYS A 192 -13.36 -15.65 1.74
N ILE A 193 -12.50 -16.58 1.33
CA ILE A 193 -11.12 -16.27 0.93
C ILE A 193 -11.05 -16.21 -0.58
N LEU A 194 -10.56 -15.08 -1.12
CA LEU A 194 -10.31 -14.91 -2.54
C LEU A 194 -8.81 -14.66 -2.77
N SER A 195 -8.33 -15.04 -3.96
CA SER A 195 -6.96 -14.71 -4.38
C SER A 195 -6.93 -13.45 -5.23
N LEU A 196 -5.94 -12.60 -4.95
CA LEU A 196 -5.71 -11.32 -5.61
C LEU A 196 -4.28 -11.25 -6.16
N TRP A 197 -4.06 -10.28 -7.05
CA TRP A 197 -2.73 -9.83 -7.42
C TRP A 197 -2.34 -8.63 -6.56
N LYS A 198 -1.17 -8.72 -5.93
CA LYS A 198 -0.53 -7.63 -5.18
C LYS A 198 0.69 -7.14 -5.98
N ILE A 199 0.93 -5.83 -5.97
CA ILE A 199 2.19 -5.26 -6.49
C ILE A 199 3.36 -5.74 -5.62
N GLN A 200 4.49 -6.14 -6.22
CA GLN A 200 5.69 -6.55 -5.48
C GLN A 200 6.53 -5.38 -4.99
#